data_AF-A0A7J9VI31-F1
#
_entry.id   AF-A0A7J9VI31-F1
#
_cell.length_a   1.000
_cell.length_b   1.000
_cell.length_c   1.000
_cell.angle_alpha   90.00
_cell.angle_beta   90.00
_cell.angle_gamma   90.00
#
_symmetry.space_group_name_H-M   'P 1'
#
loop_
_entity.id
_entity.type
_entity.pdbx_description
1 polymer ?
#
loop_
_entity_poly.entity_id
_entity_poly.type
_entity_poly.pdbx_seq_one_letter_code
_entity_poly.pdbx_strand_id
1 'polypeptide(L)'
;LGLAVDVERKDGSRFLVVPVIKGADDMDFADFHARYEEVVEKARTNKLSPDDFAGATITLTNPGTLGTSASVPRLMPNQGTIVATGTIRNVGADRRMTISSTYDHRIIQGAESGLFLQRMERLLTGEDDFYADAFAAMGARPADVATAEPMPSPAEAASAPPETAGDGDTAERLKAVAAGVALVKAYRHFGHMAAHLDPLGAEPAGDPALDPAPLGLTPDLMAEVP
;
A
#
# COMPACT_ATOMS: atom_id res chain seq x y z
N LEU A 1 16.52 -9.82 -4.42
CA LEU A 1 15.05 -10.06 -4.46
C LEU A 1 14.61 -10.31 -5.90
N GLY A 2 14.10 -11.50 -6.22
CA GLY A 2 13.42 -11.77 -7.48
C GLY A 2 12.02 -11.15 -7.49
N LEU A 3 11.63 -10.54 -8.61
CA LEU A 3 10.33 -9.92 -8.78
C LEU A 3 9.61 -10.55 -9.97
N ALA A 4 8.51 -11.24 -9.73
CA ALA A 4 7.68 -11.77 -10.80
C ALA A 4 6.91 -10.63 -11.49
N VAL A 5 7.28 -10.33 -12.74
CA VAL A 5 6.64 -9.32 -13.58
C VAL A 5 5.91 -10.01 -14.72
N ASP A 6 4.62 -9.76 -14.80
CA ASP A 6 3.81 -10.19 -15.93
C ASP A 6 3.94 -9.18 -17.08
N VAL A 7 4.31 -9.67 -18.27
CA VAL A 7 4.56 -8.86 -19.46
C VAL A 7 3.58 -9.27 -20.56
N GLU A 8 2.81 -8.30 -21.03
CA GLU A 8 1.90 -8.46 -22.16
C GLU A 8 2.61 -8.11 -23.47
N ARG A 9 2.55 -9.01 -24.45
CA ARG A 9 3.04 -8.78 -25.81
C ARG A 9 1.98 -8.10 -26.66
N LYS A 10 2.42 -7.54 -27.80
CA LYS A 10 1.56 -6.89 -28.80
C LYS A 10 0.46 -7.81 -29.37
N ASP A 11 0.62 -9.13 -29.27
CA ASP A 11 -0.35 -10.13 -29.71
C ASP A 11 -1.39 -10.51 -28.63
N GLY A 12 -1.34 -9.85 -27.45
CA GLY A 12 -2.19 -10.16 -26.30
C GLY A 12 -1.75 -11.37 -25.49
N SER A 13 -0.64 -12.04 -25.87
CA SER A 13 -0.07 -13.10 -25.05
C SER A 13 0.66 -12.53 -23.84
N ARG A 14 0.48 -13.15 -22.68
CA ARG A 14 1.16 -12.79 -21.43
C ARG A 14 2.26 -13.80 -21.13
N PHE A 15 3.41 -13.31 -20.67
CA PHE A 15 4.48 -14.17 -20.18
C PHE A 15 5.08 -13.60 -18.90
N LEU A 16 5.50 -14.51 -18.02
CA LEU A 16 6.09 -14.17 -16.74
C LEU A 16 7.61 -14.13 -16.86
N VAL A 17 8.22 -13.05 -16.38
CA VAL A 17 9.66 -12.95 -16.16
C VAL A 17 9.94 -12.67 -14.70
N VAL A 18 11.10 -13.10 -14.21
CA VAL A 18 11.52 -12.91 -12.81
C VAL A 18 12.90 -12.26 -12.75
N PRO A 19 13.02 -10.96 -13.06
CA PRO A 19 14.25 -10.22 -12.84
C PRO A 19 14.59 -10.06 -11.35
N VAL A 20 15.85 -9.69 -11.06
CA VAL A 20 16.42 -9.63 -9.73
C VAL A 20 16.86 -8.21 -9.37
N ILE A 21 16.29 -7.68 -8.31
CA ILE A 21 16.79 -6.50 -7.60
C ILE A 21 17.94 -6.96 -6.70
N LYS A 22 19.18 -6.56 -7.04
CA LYS A 22 20.41 -6.92 -6.31
C LYS A 22 20.65 -5.94 -5.16
N GLY A 23 21.09 -6.44 -3.99
CA GLY A 23 21.40 -5.61 -2.82
C GLY A 23 20.18 -4.88 -2.22
N ALA A 24 19.00 -5.50 -2.28
CA ALA A 24 17.77 -4.88 -1.78
C ALA A 24 17.74 -4.66 -0.26
N ASP A 25 18.63 -5.34 0.47
CA ASP A 25 18.84 -5.25 1.92
C ASP A 25 19.63 -4.01 2.34
N ASP A 26 20.44 -3.44 1.45
CA ASP A 26 21.24 -2.24 1.71
C ASP A 26 20.55 -0.95 1.24
N MET A 27 19.36 -1.05 0.65
CA MET A 27 18.61 0.08 0.09
C MET A 27 17.62 0.66 1.10
N ASP A 28 17.49 1.99 1.10
CA ASP A 28 16.29 2.62 1.67
C ASP A 28 15.08 2.46 0.73
N PHE A 29 13.91 2.94 1.15
CA PHE A 29 12.69 2.78 0.37
C PHE A 29 12.73 3.52 -0.97
N ALA A 30 13.36 4.70 -1.04
CA ALA A 30 13.42 5.50 -2.26
C ALA A 30 14.34 4.86 -3.30
N ASP A 31 15.52 4.41 -2.87
CA ASP A 31 16.48 3.67 -3.71
C ASP A 31 15.86 2.35 -4.20
N PHE A 32 15.19 1.61 -3.31
CA PHE A 32 14.49 0.39 -3.68
C PHE A 32 13.40 0.65 -4.73
N HIS A 33 12.58 1.68 -4.53
CA HIS A 33 11.50 2.05 -5.44
C HIS A 33 12.04 2.47 -6.82
N ALA A 34 13.08 3.29 -6.87
CA ALA A 34 13.72 3.70 -8.13
C ALA A 34 14.28 2.47 -8.89
N ARG A 35 14.92 1.54 -8.17
CA ARG A 35 15.44 0.31 -8.74
C ARG A 35 14.35 -0.64 -9.22
N TYR A 36 13.25 -0.73 -8.47
CA TYR A 36 12.06 -1.49 -8.83
C TYR A 36 11.49 -0.99 -10.17
N GLU A 37 11.27 0.32 -10.31
CA GLU A 37 10.75 0.92 -11.54
C GLU A 37 11.67 0.68 -12.74
N GLU A 38 12.99 0.80 -12.57
CA GLU A 38 13.96 0.49 -13.61
C GLU A 38 13.83 -0.96 -14.11
N VAL A 39 13.71 -1.90 -13.19
CA VAL A 39 13.60 -3.34 -13.50
C VAL A 39 12.26 -3.67 -14.17
N VAL A 40 11.16 -3.10 -13.68
CA VAL A 40 9.82 -3.28 -14.26
C VAL A 40 9.75 -2.70 -15.67
N GLU A 41 10.32 -1.51 -15.89
CA GLU A 41 10.37 -0.89 -17.21
C GLU A 41 11.22 -1.72 -18.19
N LYS A 42 12.37 -2.24 -17.75
CA LYS A 42 13.18 -3.15 -18.57
C LYS A 42 12.41 -4.43 -18.91
N ALA A 43 11.65 -4.99 -17.96
CA ALA A 43 10.84 -6.18 -18.21
C ALA A 43 9.76 -5.91 -19.28
N ARG A 44 9.01 -4.80 -19.14
CA ARG A 44 7.95 -4.41 -20.09
C ARG A 44 8.48 -4.06 -21.47
N THR A 45 9.63 -3.40 -21.55
CA THR A 45 10.26 -3.01 -22.82
C THR A 45 11.15 -4.08 -23.43
N ASN A 46 11.21 -5.27 -22.82
CA ASN A 46 12.05 -6.39 -23.25
C ASN A 46 13.55 -6.02 -23.38
N LYS A 47 14.04 -5.23 -22.41
CA LYS A 47 15.44 -4.76 -22.30
C LYS A 47 16.20 -5.42 -21.15
N LEU A 48 15.66 -6.51 -20.58
CA LEU A 48 16.35 -7.30 -19.57
C LEU A 48 17.59 -7.98 -20.17
N SER A 49 18.70 -7.89 -19.47
CA SER A 49 19.94 -8.58 -19.76
C SER A 49 20.00 -9.94 -19.03
N PRO A 50 20.86 -10.89 -19.45
CA PRO A 50 21.04 -12.15 -18.74
C PRO A 50 21.42 -11.96 -17.26
N ASP A 51 22.18 -10.92 -16.95
CA ASP A 51 22.62 -10.59 -15.59
C ASP A 51 21.48 -10.16 -14.66
N ASP A 52 20.35 -9.72 -15.22
CA ASP A 52 19.16 -9.34 -14.46
C ASP A 52 18.40 -10.56 -13.92
N PHE A 53 18.72 -11.79 -14.35
CA PHE A 53 18.07 -13.01 -13.87
C PHE A 53 18.89 -13.78 -12.83
N ALA A 54 20.14 -13.39 -12.60
CA ALA A 54 21.07 -14.12 -11.75
C ALA A 54 21.02 -13.67 -10.28
N GLY A 55 21.18 -14.63 -9.36
CA GLY A 55 21.41 -14.34 -7.94
C GLY A 55 20.16 -14.07 -7.10
N ALA A 56 18.98 -14.50 -7.54
CA ALA A 56 17.78 -14.42 -6.71
C ALA A 56 17.87 -15.34 -5.47
N THR A 57 17.57 -14.81 -4.30
CA THR A 57 17.55 -15.53 -3.01
C THR A 57 16.12 -15.82 -2.55
N ILE A 58 15.28 -14.79 -2.57
CA ILE A 58 13.84 -14.79 -2.32
C ILE A 58 13.15 -14.21 -3.55
N THR A 59 11.98 -14.71 -3.90
CA THR A 59 11.13 -14.13 -4.96
C THR A 59 9.80 -13.65 -4.40
N LEU A 60 9.36 -12.47 -4.83
CA LEU A 60 8.01 -11.95 -4.61
C LEU A 60 7.17 -12.13 -5.89
N THR A 61 5.96 -12.67 -5.75
CA THR A 61 5.00 -12.81 -6.86
C THR A 61 3.61 -12.34 -6.46
N ASN A 62 2.92 -11.65 -7.37
CA ASN A 62 1.59 -11.10 -7.12
C ASN A 62 0.52 -11.67 -8.09
N PRO A 63 0.05 -12.91 -7.86
CA PRO A 63 -1.09 -13.46 -8.59
C PRO A 63 -2.42 -12.81 -8.18
N GLY A 64 -2.44 -11.94 -7.15
CA GLY A 64 -3.62 -11.18 -6.73
C GLY A 64 -4.14 -10.23 -7.81
N THR A 65 -3.29 -9.79 -8.74
CA THR A 65 -3.69 -9.02 -9.93
C THR A 65 -4.64 -9.81 -10.85
N LEU A 66 -4.65 -11.14 -10.74
CA LEU A 66 -5.54 -12.04 -11.48
C LEU A 66 -6.79 -12.45 -10.68
N GLY A 67 -7.02 -11.87 -9.51
CA GLY A 67 -8.18 -12.18 -8.65
C GLY A 67 -7.99 -13.38 -7.71
N THR A 68 -6.78 -13.93 -7.62
CA THR A 68 -6.52 -15.11 -6.78
C THR A 68 -6.41 -14.76 -5.30
N SER A 69 -6.96 -15.60 -4.42
CA SER A 69 -6.93 -15.37 -2.98
C SER A 69 -5.60 -15.70 -2.32
N ALA A 70 -4.98 -16.78 -2.75
CA ALA A 70 -3.66 -17.22 -2.36
C ALA A 70 -3.09 -18.07 -3.50
N SER A 71 -1.77 -18.23 -3.54
CA SER A 71 -1.13 -19.18 -4.43
C SER A 71 -0.06 -19.98 -3.71
N VAL A 72 0.24 -21.15 -4.25
CA VAL A 72 1.36 -22.00 -3.81
C VAL A 72 2.33 -22.09 -4.99
N PRO A 73 3.22 -21.10 -5.16
CA PRO A 73 4.16 -21.08 -6.26
C PRO A 73 5.14 -22.25 -6.17
N ARG A 74 5.61 -22.72 -7.33
CA ARG A 74 6.67 -23.75 -7.36
C ARG A 74 8.01 -23.09 -7.09
N LEU A 75 8.72 -23.58 -6.07
CA LEU A 75 10.05 -23.09 -5.72
C LEU A 75 11.03 -23.28 -6.89
N MET A 76 11.79 -22.24 -7.19
CA MET A 76 12.85 -22.29 -8.19
C MET A 76 14.13 -22.89 -7.61
N PRO A 77 14.95 -23.60 -8.40
CA PRO A 77 16.25 -24.07 -7.93
C PRO A 77 17.09 -22.92 -7.35
N ASN A 78 17.80 -23.19 -6.26
CA ASN A 78 18.67 -22.24 -5.56
C ASN A 78 17.97 -21.04 -4.91
N GLN A 79 16.64 -21.03 -4.79
CA GLN A 79 15.91 -20.06 -3.97
C GLN A 79 15.39 -20.72 -2.70
N GLY A 80 15.44 -20.00 -1.57
CA GLY A 80 14.98 -20.54 -0.28
C GLY A 80 13.48 -20.43 -0.09
N THR A 81 12.87 -19.36 -0.58
CA THR A 81 11.42 -19.10 -0.44
C THR A 81 10.87 -18.24 -1.58
N ILE A 82 9.60 -18.45 -1.90
CA ILE A 82 8.79 -17.56 -2.73
C ILE A 82 7.62 -17.05 -1.88
N VAL A 83 7.48 -15.74 -1.80
CA VAL A 83 6.36 -15.05 -1.16
C VAL A 83 5.33 -14.70 -2.23
N ALA A 84 4.07 -15.07 -2.00
CA ALA A 84 2.99 -14.72 -2.90
C ALA A 84 1.92 -13.86 -2.22
N THR A 85 1.49 -12.81 -2.89
CA THR A 85 0.42 -11.92 -2.42
C THR A 85 -0.88 -12.18 -3.18
N GLY A 86 -1.97 -12.39 -2.44
CA GLY A 86 -3.31 -12.50 -2.99
C GLY A 86 -3.96 -11.15 -3.27
N THR A 87 -5.16 -11.17 -3.84
CA THR A 87 -5.99 -9.97 -4.04
C THR A 87 -6.43 -9.39 -2.70
N ILE A 88 -6.39 -8.07 -2.57
CA ILE A 88 -7.00 -7.34 -1.46
C ILE A 88 -8.52 -7.44 -1.57
N ARG A 89 -9.19 -7.86 -0.50
CA ARG A 89 -10.65 -8.01 -0.43
C ARG A 89 -11.21 -7.30 0.78
N ASN A 90 -12.42 -6.78 0.65
CA ASN A 90 -13.18 -6.28 1.79
C ASN A 90 -13.77 -7.45 2.57
N VAL A 91 -13.59 -7.44 3.88
CA VAL A 91 -14.23 -8.34 4.83
C VAL A 91 -14.89 -7.49 5.90
N GLY A 92 -16.15 -7.10 5.67
CA GLY A 92 -16.81 -6.07 6.45
C GLY A 92 -16.24 -4.69 6.11
N ALA A 93 -15.91 -3.90 7.13
CA ALA A 93 -15.23 -2.61 6.98
C ALA A 93 -13.71 -2.74 6.74
N ASP A 94 -13.13 -3.93 6.99
CA ASP A 94 -11.69 -4.15 6.87
C ASP A 94 -11.29 -4.56 5.44
N ARG A 95 -10.08 -4.15 5.03
CA ARG A 95 -9.40 -4.73 3.86
C ARG A 95 -8.41 -5.80 4.31
N ARG A 96 -8.45 -6.97 3.67
CA ARG A 96 -7.55 -8.09 3.96
C ARG A 96 -6.86 -8.60 2.71
N MET A 97 -5.58 -8.96 2.86
CA MET A 97 -4.76 -9.62 1.85
C MET A 97 -4.18 -10.89 2.46
N THR A 98 -4.18 -11.99 1.71
CA THR A 98 -3.49 -13.22 2.14
C THR A 98 -2.09 -13.22 1.55
N ILE A 99 -1.08 -13.44 2.41
CA ILE A 99 0.31 -13.63 2.01
C ILE A 99 0.68 -15.09 2.30
N SER A 100 1.23 -15.79 1.30
CA SER A 100 1.74 -17.16 1.46
C SER A 100 3.26 -17.20 1.28
N SER A 101 3.89 -18.15 1.95
CA SER A 101 5.33 -18.45 1.85
C SER A 101 5.48 -19.90 1.43
N THR A 102 6.01 -20.14 0.23
CA THR A 102 6.44 -21.48 -0.19
C THR A 102 7.95 -21.58 -0.04
N TYR A 103 8.42 -22.47 0.83
CA TYR A 103 9.82 -22.55 1.24
C TYR A 103 10.37 -23.96 1.13
N ASP A 104 11.70 -24.07 1.01
CA ASP A 104 12.39 -25.35 1.04
C ASP A 104 12.48 -25.91 2.47
N HIS A 105 11.62 -26.87 2.77
CA HIS A 105 11.58 -27.56 4.07
C HIS A 105 12.87 -28.29 4.46
N ARG A 106 13.82 -28.48 3.54
CA ARG A 106 15.13 -29.08 3.85
C ARG A 106 16.03 -28.13 4.62
N ILE A 107 15.79 -26.81 4.51
CA ILE A 107 16.65 -25.76 5.08
C ILE A 107 15.88 -24.73 5.92
N ILE A 108 14.55 -24.61 5.75
CA ILE A 108 13.69 -23.69 6.51
C ILE A 108 12.63 -24.49 7.28
N GLN A 109 12.47 -24.20 8.56
CA GLN A 109 11.45 -24.81 9.41
C GLN A 109 10.13 -24.04 9.34
N GLY A 110 9.01 -24.73 9.62
CA GLY A 110 7.68 -24.11 9.57
C GLY A 110 7.48 -22.97 10.57
N ALA A 111 8.10 -23.08 11.75
CA ALA A 111 8.09 -21.99 12.73
C ALA A 111 8.80 -20.73 12.20
N GLU A 112 9.94 -20.89 11.52
CA GLU A 112 10.70 -19.77 10.95
C GLU A 112 9.93 -19.08 9.83
N SER A 113 9.30 -19.85 8.93
CA SER A 113 8.42 -19.27 7.92
C SER A 113 7.21 -18.57 8.54
N GLY A 114 6.66 -19.09 9.64
CA GLY A 114 5.56 -18.46 10.36
C GLY A 114 5.96 -17.12 10.98
N LEU A 115 7.12 -17.07 11.64
CA LEU A 115 7.69 -15.84 12.20
C LEU A 115 8.01 -14.81 11.11
N PHE A 116 8.48 -15.25 9.95
CA PHE A 116 8.72 -14.38 8.80
C PHE A 116 7.42 -13.74 8.28
N LEU A 117 6.34 -14.52 8.13
CA LEU A 117 5.03 -13.99 7.75
C LEU A 117 4.48 -13.02 8.81
N GLN A 118 4.61 -13.35 10.09
CA GLN A 118 4.21 -12.48 11.19
C GLN A 118 5.00 -11.15 11.17
N ARG A 119 6.31 -11.18 10.89
CA ARG A 119 7.11 -9.98 10.74
C ARG A 119 6.59 -9.08 9.62
N MET A 120 6.25 -9.65 8.47
CA MET A 120 5.68 -8.89 7.35
C MET A 120 4.31 -8.30 7.71
N GLU A 121 3.46 -9.05 8.41
CA GLU A 121 2.17 -8.55 8.90
C GLU A 121 2.35 -7.31 9.77
N ARG A 122 3.21 -7.39 10.80
CA ARG A 122 3.51 -6.27 11.72
C ARG A 122 3.94 -5.01 10.97
N LEU A 123 4.88 -5.15 10.03
CA LEU A 123 5.36 -4.03 9.22
C LEU A 123 4.24 -3.41 8.37
N LEU A 124 3.44 -4.25 7.70
CA LEU A 124 2.34 -3.79 6.84
C LEU A 124 1.16 -3.20 7.63
N THR A 125 0.98 -3.57 8.89
CA THR A 125 0.03 -2.91 9.81
C THR A 125 0.58 -1.62 10.42
N GLY A 126 1.80 -1.23 10.06
CA GLY A 126 2.41 0.04 10.45
C GLY A 126 3.23 -0.01 11.75
N GLU A 127 3.56 -1.20 12.25
CA GLU A 127 4.49 -1.32 13.37
C GLU A 127 5.93 -0.96 12.96
N ASP A 128 6.76 -0.71 13.96
CA ASP A 128 8.19 -0.39 13.82
C ASP A 128 8.47 0.81 12.92
N ASP A 129 7.59 1.82 12.96
CA ASP A 129 7.69 3.06 12.19
C ASP A 129 7.81 2.85 10.67
N PHE A 130 7.41 1.67 10.17
CA PHE A 130 7.65 1.23 8.79
C PHE A 130 7.18 2.25 7.74
N TYR A 131 5.94 2.74 7.89
CA TYR A 131 5.42 3.75 6.97
C TYR A 131 6.06 5.12 7.17
N ALA A 132 6.39 5.50 8.40
CA ALA A 132 7.05 6.78 8.67
C ALA A 132 8.43 6.83 8.00
N ASP A 133 9.22 5.76 8.10
CA ASP A 133 10.51 5.62 7.43
C ASP A 133 10.37 5.63 5.90
N ALA A 134 9.37 4.91 5.37
CA ALA A 134 9.09 4.89 3.93
C ALA A 134 8.69 6.27 3.39
N PHE A 135 7.85 7.00 4.11
CA PHE A 135 7.45 8.36 3.76
C PHE A 135 8.66 9.32 3.82
N ALA A 136 9.43 9.26 4.91
CA ALA A 136 10.61 10.09 5.09
C ALA A 136 11.64 9.88 3.97
N ALA A 137 11.91 8.63 3.58
CA ALA A 137 12.81 8.31 2.46
C ALA A 137 12.32 8.93 1.13
N MET A 138 11.01 8.99 0.92
CA MET A 138 10.40 9.61 -0.26
C MET A 138 10.29 11.14 -0.18
N GLY A 139 10.75 11.76 0.91
CA GLY A 139 10.56 13.20 1.15
C GLY A 139 9.10 13.59 1.36
N ALA A 140 8.24 12.63 1.70
CA ALA A 140 6.84 12.82 2.01
C ALA A 140 6.60 12.66 3.52
N ARG A 141 5.50 13.18 4.02
CA ARG A 141 5.04 12.94 5.40
C ARG A 141 3.78 12.08 5.36
N PRO A 142 3.53 11.23 6.36
CA PRO A 142 2.31 10.41 6.41
C PRO A 142 1.01 11.21 6.26
N ALA A 143 1.00 12.45 6.79
CA ALA A 143 -0.13 13.38 6.66
C ALA A 143 -0.42 13.80 5.21
N ASP A 144 0.56 13.74 4.31
CA ASP A 144 0.42 14.13 2.91
C ASP A 144 -0.37 13.09 2.09
N VAL A 145 -0.56 11.87 2.63
CA VAL A 145 -1.31 10.76 1.99
C VAL A 145 -2.64 10.47 2.69
N ALA A 146 -2.87 11.02 3.89
CA ALA A 146 -4.12 10.86 4.64
C ALA A 146 -5.37 11.40 3.92
N THR A 147 -5.21 12.17 2.84
CA THR A 147 -6.30 12.68 1.99
C THR A 147 -6.61 11.82 0.77
N ALA A 148 -5.87 10.74 0.52
CA ALA A 148 -6.18 9.84 -0.59
C ALA A 148 -7.34 8.92 -0.18
N GLU A 149 -8.54 9.20 -0.68
CA GLU A 149 -9.62 8.22 -0.62
C GLU A 149 -9.12 6.88 -1.16
N PRO A 150 -9.50 5.74 -0.54
CA PRO A 150 -9.05 4.44 -1.00
C PRO A 150 -9.42 4.27 -2.48
N MET A 151 -8.43 3.93 -3.31
CA MET A 151 -8.68 3.58 -4.72
C MET A 151 -9.74 2.47 -4.77
N PRO A 152 -10.92 2.70 -5.37
CA PRO A 152 -11.93 1.66 -5.47
C PRO A 152 -11.40 0.52 -6.35
N SER A 153 -11.59 -0.69 -5.88
CA SER A 153 -11.44 -1.88 -6.72
C SER A 153 -12.42 -1.79 -7.90
N PRO A 154 -12.05 -2.27 -9.10
CA PRO A 154 -12.96 -2.32 -10.25
C PRO A 154 -14.32 -3.01 -9.96
N ALA A 155 -14.38 -3.87 -8.93
CA ALA A 155 -15.60 -4.53 -8.47
C ALA A 155 -16.51 -3.62 -7.60
N GLU A 156 -15.95 -2.65 -6.88
CA GLU A 156 -16.70 -1.74 -6.01
C GLU A 156 -17.44 -0.67 -6.82
N ALA A 157 -16.85 -0.20 -7.93
CA ALA A 157 -17.51 0.73 -8.85
C ALA A 157 -18.77 0.16 -9.52
N ALA A 158 -18.90 -1.17 -9.56
CA ALA A 158 -19.98 -1.86 -10.25
C ALA A 158 -21.11 -2.35 -9.33
N SER A 159 -21.01 -2.21 -8.00
CA SER A 159 -21.91 -2.92 -7.07
C SER A 159 -22.55 -2.09 -5.97
N ALA A 160 -22.40 -0.76 -5.93
CA ALA A 160 -22.99 0.08 -4.88
C ALA A 160 -24.54 -0.02 -4.84
N PRO A 161 -25.15 -0.59 -3.78
CA PRO A 161 -26.58 -0.49 -3.50
C PRO A 161 -26.88 0.78 -2.68
N PRO A 162 -28.13 1.27 -2.66
CA PRO A 162 -28.48 2.43 -1.83
C PRO A 162 -28.46 2.04 -0.35
N GLU A 163 -27.64 2.74 0.43
CA GLU A 163 -27.51 2.53 1.88
C GLU A 163 -28.79 2.93 2.63
N THR A 164 -29.30 2.03 3.47
CA THR A 164 -30.39 2.31 4.41
C THR A 164 -29.82 2.72 5.77
N ALA A 165 -30.09 3.96 6.17
CA ALA A 165 -29.67 4.55 7.43
C ALA A 165 -30.40 3.94 8.65
N GLY A 166 -29.63 3.62 9.70
CA GLY A 166 -30.13 3.25 11.03
C GLY A 166 -30.30 4.47 11.95
N ASP A 167 -31.41 4.48 12.69
CA ASP A 167 -31.88 5.48 13.65
C ASP A 167 -31.06 5.45 14.96
N GLY A 168 -29.92 6.16 14.96
CA GLY A 168 -29.10 6.44 16.14
C GLY A 168 -28.65 7.90 16.13
N ASP A 169 -29.27 8.70 17.01
CA ASP A 169 -29.08 10.12 17.36
C ASP A 169 -28.88 11.16 16.23
N THR A 170 -30.01 11.61 15.65
CA THR A 170 -30.10 12.69 14.66
C THR A 170 -29.46 14.00 15.11
N ALA A 171 -29.39 14.30 16.41
CA ALA A 171 -28.85 15.56 16.91
C ALA A 171 -27.32 15.59 16.90
N GLU A 172 -26.69 14.48 17.28
CA GLU A 172 -25.23 14.32 17.26
C GLU A 172 -24.70 14.34 15.83
N ARG A 173 -25.39 13.66 14.90
CA ARG A 173 -25.08 13.68 13.46
C ARG A 173 -25.22 15.08 12.86
N LEU A 174 -26.27 15.82 13.20
CA LEU A 174 -26.46 17.19 12.70
C LEU A 174 -25.33 18.13 13.17
N LYS A 175 -24.86 17.94 14.41
CA LYS A 175 -23.73 18.69 14.97
C LYS A 175 -22.41 18.32 14.28
N ALA A 176 -22.19 17.04 13.99
CA ALA A 176 -21.02 16.57 13.24
C ALA A 176 -21.01 17.12 11.80
N VAL A 177 -22.15 17.13 11.10
CA VAL A 177 -22.29 17.73 9.76
C VAL A 177 -21.99 19.24 9.80
N ALA A 178 -22.53 19.97 10.78
CA ALA A 178 -22.26 21.40 10.93
C ALA A 178 -20.78 21.69 11.22
N ALA A 179 -20.15 20.87 12.06
CA ALA A 179 -18.72 20.93 12.34
C ALA A 179 -17.87 20.62 11.10
N GLY A 180 -18.23 19.60 10.31
CA GLY A 180 -17.57 19.25 9.06
C GLY A 180 -17.65 20.37 8.03
N VAL A 181 -18.82 21.01 7.86
CA VAL A 181 -18.99 22.19 6.99
C VAL A 181 -18.13 23.36 7.46
N ALA A 182 -18.02 23.58 8.78
CA ALA A 182 -17.15 24.62 9.34
C ALA A 182 -15.68 24.33 9.05
N LEU A 183 -15.24 23.07 9.18
CA LEU A 183 -13.88 22.64 8.87
C LEU A 183 -13.57 22.80 7.37
N VAL A 184 -14.46 22.37 6.47
CA VAL A 184 -14.31 22.58 5.02
C VAL A 184 -14.17 24.07 4.68
N LYS A 185 -14.97 24.92 5.33
CA LYS A 185 -14.85 26.37 5.17
C LYS A 185 -13.51 26.91 5.67
N ALA A 186 -13.01 26.38 6.79
CA ALA A 186 -11.68 26.72 7.32
C ALA A 186 -10.58 26.31 6.33
N TYR A 187 -10.61 25.10 5.77
CA TYR A 187 -9.66 24.66 4.74
C TYR A 187 -9.73 25.51 3.47
N ARG A 188 -10.92 25.93 3.03
CA ARG A 188 -11.04 26.85 1.89
C ARG A 188 -10.43 28.22 2.16
N HIS A 189 -10.48 28.69 3.41
CA HIS A 189 -9.99 30.02 3.75
C HIS A 189 -8.51 30.04 4.15
N PHE A 190 -8.08 29.05 4.94
CA PHE A 190 -6.76 28.99 5.59
C PHE A 190 -5.92 27.77 5.17
N GLY A 191 -6.43 26.86 4.32
CA GLY A 191 -5.68 25.67 3.92
C GLY A 191 -4.34 25.98 3.25
N HIS A 192 -4.23 27.14 2.61
CA HIS A 192 -2.96 27.64 2.06
C HIS A 192 -1.87 27.88 3.12
N MET A 193 -2.25 28.12 4.38
CA MET A 193 -1.31 28.32 5.50
C MET A 193 -0.79 27.00 6.07
N ALA A 194 -1.45 25.88 5.78
CA ALA A 194 -0.99 24.53 6.10
C ALA A 194 -0.36 23.82 4.89
N ALA A 195 -0.32 24.48 3.73
CA ALA A 195 0.27 23.92 2.52
C ALA A 195 1.79 24.01 2.57
N HIS A 196 2.46 22.91 2.22
CA HIS A 196 3.91 22.82 2.07
C HIS A 196 4.35 23.44 0.75
N LEU A 197 4.49 24.77 0.75
CA LEU A 197 4.87 25.55 -0.44
C LEU A 197 6.36 25.92 -0.46
N ASP A 198 7.09 25.69 0.64
CA ASP A 198 8.52 26.00 0.71
C ASP A 198 9.36 24.85 0.10
N PRO A 199 10.06 25.08 -1.03
CA PRO A 199 10.94 24.07 -1.63
C PRO A 199 12.15 23.72 -0.75
N LEU A 200 12.42 24.48 0.31
CA LEU A 200 13.48 24.21 1.29
C LEU A 200 12.99 23.39 2.50
N GLY A 201 11.72 23.00 2.54
CA GLY A 201 11.18 22.07 3.51
C GLY A 201 10.84 22.67 4.88
N ALA A 202 10.67 23.99 4.99
CA ALA A 202 10.18 24.58 6.24
C ALA A 202 8.73 24.14 6.51
N GLU A 203 8.46 23.79 7.77
CA GLU A 203 7.10 23.46 8.19
C GLU A 203 6.19 24.71 8.10
N PRO A 204 5.00 24.61 7.48
CA PRO A 204 4.05 25.68 7.39
C PRO A 204 3.58 26.09 8.78
N ALA A 205 3.30 27.38 8.96
CA ALA A 205 2.84 27.92 10.23
C ALA A 205 1.51 27.30 10.70
N GLY A 206 0.69 26.78 9.76
CA GLY A 206 -0.63 26.23 10.03
C GLY A 206 -1.63 27.30 10.46
N ASP A 207 -2.84 26.87 10.79
CA ASP A 207 -3.85 27.72 11.45
C ASP A 207 -4.68 26.86 12.43
N PRO A 208 -4.91 27.31 13.68
CA PRO A 208 -5.70 26.58 14.66
C PRO A 208 -7.13 26.24 14.21
N ALA A 209 -7.70 26.99 13.25
CA ALA A 209 -9.02 26.71 12.69
C ALA A 209 -9.07 25.46 11.80
N LEU A 210 -7.91 24.89 11.43
CA LEU A 210 -7.79 23.65 10.68
C LEU A 210 -7.78 22.39 11.56
N ASP A 211 -7.72 22.56 12.89
CA ASP A 211 -7.76 21.46 13.86
C ASP A 211 -9.21 20.99 14.06
N PRO A 212 -9.53 19.70 13.79
CA PRO A 212 -10.85 19.15 14.04
C PRO A 212 -11.16 18.91 15.52
N ALA A 213 -10.16 18.82 16.41
CA ALA A 213 -10.36 18.44 17.82
C ALA A 213 -11.24 19.45 18.61
N PRO A 214 -11.07 20.78 18.49
CA PRO A 214 -11.96 21.77 19.13
C PRO A 214 -13.40 21.74 18.62
N LEU A 215 -13.62 21.19 17.42
CA LEU A 215 -14.95 21.04 16.82
C LEU A 215 -15.66 19.76 17.29
N GLY A 216 -15.00 18.92 18.09
CA GLY A 216 -15.54 17.65 18.55
C GLY A 216 -15.67 16.60 17.44
N LEU A 217 -14.94 16.78 16.33
CA LEU A 217 -14.87 15.81 15.24
C LEU A 217 -13.82 14.76 15.57
N THR A 218 -14.28 13.56 15.92
CA THR A 218 -13.41 12.39 16.03
C THR A 218 -13.19 11.77 14.64
N PRO A 219 -12.10 11.00 14.45
CA PRO A 219 -11.88 10.28 13.18
C PRO A 219 -13.08 9.40 12.77
N ASP A 220 -13.72 8.75 13.75
CA ASP A 220 -14.90 7.91 13.52
C ASP A 220 -16.11 8.73 13.04
N LEU A 221 -16.36 9.91 13.63
CA LEU A 221 -17.45 10.80 13.19
C LEU A 221 -17.19 11.42 11.81
N MET A 222 -15.93 11.69 11.47
CA MET A 222 -15.57 12.21 10.15
C MET A 222 -15.76 11.17 9.04
N ALA A 223 -15.62 9.88 9.35
CA ALA A 223 -15.88 8.80 8.39
C ALA A 223 -17.38 8.56 8.12
N GLU A 224 -18.26 9.00 9.02
CA GLU A 224 -19.71 8.86 8.91
C GLU A 224 -20.43 10.08 8.30
N VAL A 225 -19.76 11.23 8.21
CA VAL A 225 -20.30 12.46 7.61
C VAL A 225 -20.06 12.42 6.09
N PRO A 226 -21.11 12.56 5.25
CA PRO A 226 -21.00 12.49 3.79
C PRO A 226 -20.29 13.69 3.15
#